data_AF-A0A1X9PUL5-F1
#
_entry.id   AF-A0A1X9PUL5-F1
#
_cell.length_a   1.000
_cell.length_b   1.000
_cell.length_c   1.000
_cell.angle_alpha   90.00
_cell.angle_beta   90.00
_cell.angle_gamma   90.00
#
_symmetry.space_group_name_H-M   'P 1'
#
loop_
_entity.id
_entity.type
_entity.pdbx_description
1 polymer ?
#
loop_
_entity_poly.entity_id
_entity_poly.type
_entity_poly.pdbx_seq_one_letter_code
_entity_poly.pdbx_strand_id
1 'polypeptide(L)'
;MSKYYFAVASKKFLLEEEPIEEVLRERTNYYSMIDKPIDFWLILNPQFLNKPELLSLQNKIKKPVAAIVSTNPVFINWIKLRVGYVFTGQVEELLFDNILAESR
;
A
#
# COMPACT_ATOMS: atom_id res chain seq x y z
N MET A 1 3.57 16.17 -11.03
CA MET A 1 3.22 14.75 -11.19
C MET A 1 3.16 14.17 -9.80
N SER A 2 2.00 13.73 -9.33
CA SER A 2 1.92 13.13 -7.98
C SER A 2 2.48 11.70 -8.04
N LYS A 3 3.14 11.30 -6.95
CA LYS A 3 3.74 9.98 -6.79
C LYS A 3 2.99 9.24 -5.70
N TYR A 4 2.71 7.97 -5.94
CA TYR A 4 2.24 7.04 -4.93
C TYR A 4 3.40 6.16 -4.52
N TYR A 5 3.52 5.98 -3.22
CA TYR A 5 4.48 5.09 -2.58
C TYR A 5 3.73 3.86 -2.11
N PHE A 6 4.35 2.69 -2.19
CA PHE A 6 3.71 1.45 -1.77
C PHE A 6 4.64 0.60 -0.91
N ALA A 7 4.03 -0.16 0.00
CA ALA A 7 4.60 -1.30 0.70
C ALA A 7 3.76 -2.54 0.33
N VAL A 8 4.40 -3.58 -0.21
CA VAL A 8 3.75 -4.77 -0.74
C VAL A 8 4.33 -6.04 -0.14
N ALA A 9 3.46 -6.98 0.22
CA ALA A 9 3.80 -8.32 0.65
C ALA A 9 2.64 -9.29 0.40
N SER A 10 2.79 -10.54 0.83
CA SER A 10 1.68 -11.49 0.77
C SER A 10 0.51 -11.00 1.62
N LYS A 11 -0.72 -11.23 1.15
CA LYS A 11 -1.95 -10.91 1.89
C LYS A 11 -1.94 -11.55 3.26
N LYS A 12 -1.51 -12.81 3.35
CA LYS A 12 -1.38 -13.54 4.61
C LYS A 12 -0.49 -12.78 5.59
N PHE A 13 0.72 -12.42 5.17
CA PHE A 13 1.64 -11.66 6.02
C PHE A 13 1.02 -10.33 6.49
N LEU A 14 0.48 -9.53 5.57
CA LEU A 14 -0.05 -8.21 5.91
C LEU A 14 -1.34 -8.21 6.75
N LEU A 15 -2.20 -9.23 6.62
CA LEU A 15 -3.53 -9.22 7.25
C LEU A 15 -3.69 -10.22 8.41
N GLU A 16 -2.88 -11.28 8.44
CA GLU A 16 -3.01 -12.35 9.45
C GLU A 16 -1.82 -12.38 10.41
N GLU A 17 -0.62 -12.05 9.94
CA GLU A 17 0.62 -12.16 10.74
C GLU A 17 1.02 -10.82 11.39
N GLU A 18 0.67 -9.70 10.76
CA GLU A 18 0.97 -8.35 11.24
C GLU A 18 -0.30 -7.58 11.65
N PRO A 19 -0.25 -6.71 12.69
CA PRO A 19 -1.39 -5.92 13.14
C PRO A 19 -1.64 -4.68 12.25
N ILE A 20 -1.62 -4.84 10.92
CA ILE A 20 -1.79 -3.72 9.97
C ILE A 20 -3.20 -3.13 10.04
N GLU A 21 -4.22 -3.95 10.25
CA GLU A 21 -5.60 -3.46 10.37
C GLU A 21 -5.74 -2.42 11.49
N GLU A 22 -5.20 -2.73 12.67
CA GLU A 22 -5.16 -1.82 13.83
C GLU A 22 -4.47 -0.50 13.47
N VAL A 23 -3.27 -0.60 12.88
CA VAL A 23 -2.47 0.56 12.47
C VAL A 23 -3.24 1.47 11.51
N LEU A 24 -3.92 0.89 10.52
CA LEU A 24 -4.68 1.65 9.54
C LEU A 24 -5.94 2.26 10.14
N ARG A 25 -6.62 1.55 11.04
CA ARG A 25 -7.81 2.04 11.76
C ARG A 25 -7.48 3.21 12.67
N GLU A 26 -6.44 3.08 13.50
CA GLU A 26 -5.98 4.15 14.39
C GLU A 26 -5.52 5.37 13.59
N ARG A 27 -4.82 5.17 12.47
CA ARG A 27 -4.43 6.27 11.58
C ARG A 27 -5.64 6.96 10.95
N THR A 28 -6.67 6.21 10.58
CA THR A 28 -7.92 6.73 10.01
C THR A 28 -8.66 7.58 11.05
N ASN A 29 -8.77 7.08 12.28
CA ASN A 29 -9.34 7.82 13.41
C ASN A 29 -8.57 9.12 13.67
N TYR A 30 -7.23 9.05 13.72
CA TYR A 30 -6.39 10.22 13.88
C TYR A 30 -6.61 11.26 12.78
N TYR A 31 -6.64 10.85 11.51
CA TYR A 31 -6.89 11.74 10.38
C TYR A 31 -8.26 12.41 10.48
N SER A 32 -9.30 11.66 10.86
CA SER A 32 -10.64 12.21 11.11
C SER A 32 -10.65 13.22 12.26
N MET A 33 -9.88 13.00 13.32
CA MET A 33 -9.81 13.92 14.47
C MET A 33 -9.14 15.25 14.12
N ILE A 34 -8.19 15.25 13.18
CA ILE A 34 -7.45 16.44 12.76
C ILE A 34 -7.96 17.06 11.45
N ASP A 35 -9.12 16.62 10.96
CA ASP A 35 -9.72 17.02 9.68
C ASP A 35 -8.75 16.91 8.48
N LYS A 36 -7.96 15.84 8.47
CA LYS A 36 -7.00 15.55 7.41
C LYS A 36 -7.60 14.54 6.41
N PRO A 37 -7.59 14.85 5.09
CA PRO A 37 -7.98 13.89 4.07
C PRO A 37 -7.12 12.61 4.09
N ILE A 38 -7.77 11.46 3.88
CA ILE A 38 -7.08 10.18 3.74
C ILE A 38 -6.14 10.22 2.52
N ASP A 39 -4.88 9.91 2.78
CA ASP A 39 -3.80 9.88 1.81
C ASP A 39 -3.18 8.48 1.68
N PHE A 40 -3.88 7.44 2.16
CA PHE A 40 -3.40 6.05 2.16
C PHE A 40 -4.54 5.02 2.02
N TRP A 41 -4.24 3.86 1.44
CA TRP A 41 -5.19 2.78 1.17
C TRP A 41 -4.55 1.40 1.29
N LEU A 42 -5.35 0.41 1.69
CA LEU A 42 -5.02 -1.02 1.59
C LEU A 42 -5.68 -1.58 0.32
N ILE A 43 -4.88 -2.11 -0.59
CA ILE A 43 -5.35 -2.67 -1.87
C ILE A 43 -5.05 -4.16 -1.90
N LEU A 44 -6.10 -4.97 -2.12
CA LEU A 44 -5.97 -6.41 -2.33
C LEU A 44 -5.75 -6.69 -3.81
N ASN A 45 -4.86 -7.64 -4.13
CA ASN A 45 -4.50 -8.02 -5.50
C ASN A 45 -4.23 -6.80 -6.41
N PRO A 46 -3.30 -5.91 -6.03
CA PRO A 46 -3.07 -4.66 -6.74
C PRO A 46 -2.67 -4.86 -8.20
N GLN A 47 -3.50 -4.37 -9.13
CA GLN A 47 -3.29 -4.51 -10.57
C GLN A 47 -2.04 -3.78 -11.07
N PHE A 48 -1.60 -2.72 -10.38
CA PHE A 48 -0.39 -1.99 -10.76
C PHE A 48 0.89 -2.83 -10.71
N LEU A 49 0.90 -3.94 -9.96
CA LEU A 49 2.03 -4.87 -9.93
C LEU A 49 2.18 -5.69 -11.23
N ASN A 50 1.16 -5.71 -12.08
CA ASN A 50 1.20 -6.42 -13.36
C ASN A 50 2.00 -5.67 -14.44
N LYS A 51 2.46 -4.45 -14.16
CA LYS A 51 3.28 -3.68 -15.09
C LYS A 51 4.64 -4.32 -15.31
N PRO A 52 5.20 -4.26 -16.53
CA PRO A 52 6.48 -4.89 -16.86
C PRO A 52 7.61 -4.54 -15.87
N GLU A 53 7.71 -3.29 -15.43
CA GLU A 53 8.75 -2.85 -14.50
C GLU A 53 8.60 -3.43 -13.07
N LEU A 54 7.41 -3.92 -12.70
CA LEU A 54 7.10 -4.49 -11.38
C LEU A 54 6.92 -6.01 -11.39
N LEU A 55 6.92 -6.68 -12.55
CA LEU A 55 6.75 -8.14 -12.65
C LEU A 55 7.83 -8.90 -11.87
N SER A 56 9.09 -8.46 -11.97
CA SER A 56 10.21 -9.05 -11.22
C SER A 56 10.04 -8.93 -9.71
N LEU A 57 9.37 -7.87 -9.24
CA LEU A 57 9.01 -7.69 -7.83
C LEU A 57 7.88 -8.64 -7.46
N GLN A 58 6.80 -8.64 -8.25
CA GLN A 58 5.61 -9.45 -8.01
C GLN A 58 5.94 -10.95 -7.93
N ASN A 59 6.86 -11.44 -8.77
CA ASN A 59 7.31 -12.83 -8.77
C ASN A 59 8.07 -13.25 -7.51
N LYS A 60 8.59 -12.30 -6.72
CA LYS A 60 9.26 -12.58 -5.44
C LYS A 60 8.28 -12.70 -4.27
N ILE A 61 7.01 -12.33 -4.47
CA ILE A 61 6.01 -12.26 -3.41
C ILE A 61 5.10 -13.47 -3.48
N LYS A 62 4.91 -14.13 -2.33
CA LYS A 62 3.94 -15.23 -2.23
C LYS A 62 2.52 -14.68 -2.45
N LYS A 63 1.79 -15.28 -3.40
CA LYS A 63 0.40 -14.91 -3.72
C LYS A 63 -0.58 -15.53 -2.69
N PRO A 64 -1.75 -14.93 -2.44
CA PRO A 64 -2.23 -13.63 -2.97
C PRO A 64 -1.48 -12.44 -2.36
N VAL A 65 -1.47 -11.30 -3.07
CA VAL A 65 -0.67 -10.11 -2.73
C VAL A 65 -1.57 -9.00 -2.20
N ALA A 66 -1.07 -8.22 -1.24
CA ALA A 66 -1.70 -6.99 -0.78
C ALA A 66 -0.66 -5.85 -0.73
N ALA A 67 -1.13 -4.61 -0.90
CA ALA A 67 -0.29 -3.43 -0.82
C ALA A 67 -0.93 -2.34 0.04
N ILE A 68 -0.11 -1.68 0.85
CA ILE A 68 -0.43 -0.40 1.48
C ILE A 68 0.15 0.67 0.58
N VAL A 69 -0.67 1.62 0.15
CA VAL A 69 -0.29 2.68 -0.77
C VAL A 69 -0.57 4.01 -0.12
N SER A 70 0.30 5.00 -0.32
CA SER A 70 0.08 6.36 0.15
C SER A 70 0.78 7.39 -0.72
N THR A 71 0.27 8.62 -0.77
CA THR A 71 1.02 9.76 -1.32
C THR A 71 2.11 10.26 -0.34
N ASN A 72 2.12 9.75 0.90
CA ASN A 72 3.09 10.08 1.93
C ASN A 72 4.24 9.05 1.99
N PRO A 73 5.46 9.40 1.52
CA PRO A 73 6.60 8.47 1.54
C PRO A 73 7.08 8.14 2.96
N VAL A 74 6.92 9.05 3.91
CA VAL A 74 7.33 8.84 5.31
C VAL A 74 6.47 7.73 5.93
N PHE A 75 5.18 7.71 5.63
CA PHE A 75 4.29 6.65 6.11
C PHE A 75 4.69 5.27 5.56
N ILE A 76 5.00 5.17 4.27
CA ILE A 76 5.43 3.90 3.65
C ILE A 76 6.79 3.44 4.19
N ASN A 77 7.74 4.37 4.41
CA ASN A 77 9.01 4.04 5.05
C ASN A 77 8.81 3.55 6.49
N TRP A 78 7.89 4.18 7.24
CA TRP A 78 7.54 3.72 8.58
C TRP A 78 6.95 2.30 8.55
N ILE A 79 6.06 1.99 7.62
CA ILE A 79 5.55 0.61 7.42
C ILE A 79 6.71 -0.36 7.18
N LYS A 80 7.63 -0.02 6.28
CA LYS A 80 8.80 -0.86 5.98
C LYS A 80 9.63 -1.17 7.24
N LEU A 81 9.86 -0.17 8.09
CA LEU A 81 10.58 -0.35 9.35
C LEU A 81 9.77 -1.15 10.38
N ARG A 82 8.43 -0.98 10.40
CA ARG A 82 7.55 -1.60 11.38
C ARG A 82 7.38 -3.10 11.17
N VAL A 83 7.19 -3.52 9.91
CA VAL A 83 6.88 -4.93 9.58
C VAL A 83 8.03 -5.66 8.87
N GLY A 84 9.06 -4.94 8.39
CA GLY A 84 10.29 -5.52 7.87
C GLY A 84 10.16 -6.20 6.50
N TYR A 85 9.40 -7.30 6.40
CA TYR A 85 9.33 -8.22 5.26
C TYR A 85 8.41 -7.76 4.11
N VAL A 86 8.32 -6.45 3.90
CA VAL A 86 7.62 -5.84 2.76
C VAL A 86 8.63 -5.33 1.73
N PHE A 87 8.25 -5.38 0.45
CA PHE A 87 8.94 -4.62 -0.58
C PHE A 87 8.33 -3.22 -0.69
N THR A 88 9.15 -2.20 -0.96
CA THR A 88 8.67 -0.83 -1.17
C THR A 88 9.07 -0.29 -2.53
N GLY A 89 8.31 0.69 -3.01
CA GLY A 89 8.59 1.38 -4.26
C GLY A 89 7.68 2.59 -4.45
N GLN A 90 7.71 3.15 -5.65
CA GLN A 90 6.87 4.26 -6.05
C GLN A 90 6.34 4.07 -7.47
N VAL A 91 5.18 4.64 -7.77
CA VAL A 91 4.58 4.72 -9.11
C VAL A 91 3.95 6.09 -9.33
N GLU A 92 3.83 6.50 -10.59
CA GLU A 92 3.22 7.78 -10.95
C GLU A 92 1.68 7.72 -10.94
N GLU A 93 1.06 8.84 -10.59
CA GLU A 93 -0.40 9.00 -10.41
C GLU A 93 -1.25 8.68 -11.64
N LEU A 94 -0.76 8.96 -12.85
CA LEU A 94 -1.45 8.62 -14.10
C LEU A 94 -1.73 7.11 -14.23
N LEU A 95 -1.05 6.29 -13.44
CA LEU A 95 -1.23 4.85 -13.40
C LEU A 95 -2.08 4.39 -12.20
N PHE A 96 -2.51 5.32 -11.34
CA PHE A 96 -3.25 5.09 -10.10
C PHE A 96 -4.74 5.42 -10.19
N ASP A 97 -5.15 6.32 -11.09
CA ASP A 97 -6.57 6.67 -11.29
C ASP A 97 -7.46 5.47 -11.66
N ASN A 98 -6.88 4.46 -12.33
CA ASN A 98 -7.59 3.21 -12.64
C ASN A 98 -7.81 2.30 -11.41
N ILE A 99 -7.11 2.53 -10.29
CA ILE A 99 -7.13 1.66 -9.10
C ILE A 99 -8.22 2.09 -8.12
N LEU A 100 -8.50 3.40 -8.01
CA LEU A 100 -9.58 3.93 -7.17
C LEU A 100 -10.96 3.82 -7.82
N ALA A 101 -11.02 3.75 -9.16
CA ALA A 101 -12.27 3.56 -9.90
C ALA A 101 -12.92 2.17 -9.66
N GLU A 102 -12.12 1.15 -9.38
CA GLU A 102 -12.60 -0.22 -9.10
C GLU A 102 -12.84 -0.51 -7.61
N SER A 103 -12.53 0.44 -6.73
CA SER A 103 -12.69 0.32 -5.27
C SER A 103 -13.72 1.29 -4.67
N ARG A 104 -14.52 1.94 -5.52
CA ARG A 104 -15.72 2.69 -5.16
C ARG A 104 -16.98 1.88 -5.43
#